data_AF-A0A4D7E0J2-F1
#
_entry.id   AF-A0A4D7E0J2-F1
#
_cell.length_a   1.000
_cell.length_b   1.000
_cell.length_c   1.000
_cell.angle_alpha   90.00
_cell.angle_beta   90.00
_cell.angle_gamma   90.00
#
_symmetry.space_group_name_H-M   'P 1'
#
loop_
_entity.id
_entity.type
_entity.pdbx_description
1 polymer ?
#
loop_
_entity_poly.entity_id
_entity_poly.type
_entity_poly.pdbx_seq_one_letter_code
_entity_poly.pdbx_strand_id
1 'polypeptide(L)'
;MARSFVELSLDERRIIARMHEKKISQAEIARALRRDRSTICRELRRNFWHDRDVPIAEGYWHVTAHRMACDRRRKYRKLLRDPSLYAAVIDRLKDGWSPEQISGRLRLASGATTRLSHETMYQYVYSQEGQDQQLARHLPERHRRRRPRYARKPRSLVFPMECAIRNRPEVINSRSEFGHWEADMMIFRKERGAANIATVVERKSRYTLLFRNNDRRSKPIMNQLIRHLAPLPFQARQSLTFDRGLEFVSWRELEHGMGTTAWFCDLQAPWQKGTVENTNKRVRRYLPSETIVLDVSNQEIRSLCDRLNDTPRKCLGFQTPKEMFSRHLLALEGQCL
;
A
#
# COMPACT_ATOMS: atom_id res chain seq x y z
N MET A 1 13.49 31.00 -28.61
CA MET A 1 12.33 30.11 -28.42
C MET A 1 12.84 28.73 -28.05
N ALA A 2 12.45 28.18 -26.89
CA ALA A 2 12.83 26.80 -26.53
C ALA A 2 12.26 25.85 -27.59
N ARG A 3 13.13 25.24 -28.41
CA ARG A 3 12.70 24.21 -29.37
C ARG A 3 12.22 23.01 -28.55
N SER A 4 10.91 22.85 -28.40
CA SER A 4 10.33 21.61 -27.88
C SER A 4 10.71 20.50 -28.85
N PHE A 5 11.47 19.52 -28.38
CA PHE A 5 11.79 18.35 -29.18
C PHE A 5 10.51 17.53 -29.35
N VAL A 6 9.88 17.66 -30.51
CA VAL A 6 8.72 16.84 -30.89
C VAL A 6 9.25 15.58 -31.56
N GLU A 7 8.90 14.41 -31.04
CA GLU A 7 9.28 13.15 -31.66
C GLU A 7 8.53 12.89 -32.96
N LEU A 8 9.09 12.00 -33.79
CA LEU A 8 8.38 11.53 -34.97
C LEU A 8 7.13 10.74 -34.54
N SER A 9 5.98 11.00 -35.16
CA SER A 9 4.75 10.22 -34.98
C SER A 9 4.81 8.89 -35.74
N LEU A 10 3.78 8.05 -35.62
CA LEU A 10 3.66 6.86 -36.46
C LEU A 10 3.43 7.24 -37.93
N ASP A 11 2.67 8.31 -38.18
CA ASP A 11 2.37 8.77 -39.54
C ASP A 11 3.59 9.37 -40.22
N GLU A 12 4.40 10.15 -39.50
CA GLU A 12 5.68 10.64 -40.02
C GLU A 12 6.60 9.47 -40.37
N ARG A 13 6.68 8.43 -39.53
CA ARG A 13 7.45 7.21 -39.85
C ARG A 13 6.90 6.45 -41.06
N ARG A 14 5.59 6.44 -41.25
CA ARG A 14 4.95 5.85 -42.45
C ARG A 14 5.38 6.57 -43.72
N ILE A 15 5.45 7.90 -43.67
CA ILE A 15 5.95 8.72 -44.79
C ILE A 15 7.44 8.44 -45.03
N ILE A 16 8.26 8.39 -43.97
CA ILE A 16 9.69 8.05 -44.09
C ILE A 16 9.85 6.69 -44.78
N ALA A 17 9.09 5.66 -44.38
CA ALA A 17 9.19 4.33 -44.99
C ALA A 17 8.87 4.34 -46.49
N ARG A 18 7.75 4.96 -46.89
CA ARG A 18 7.37 5.06 -48.32
C ARG A 18 8.39 5.83 -49.16
N MET A 19 8.95 6.91 -48.62
CA MET A 19 9.92 7.72 -49.34
C MET A 19 11.30 7.04 -49.40
N HIS A 20 11.69 6.34 -48.33
CA HIS A 20 12.91 5.57 -48.26
C HIS A 20 12.90 4.38 -49.24
N GLU A 21 11.76 3.68 -49.34
CA GLU A 21 11.55 2.60 -50.32
C GLU A 21 11.71 3.12 -51.77
N LYS A 22 11.22 4.33 -52.06
CA LYS A 22 11.42 5.03 -53.33
C LYS A 22 12.84 5.59 -53.52
N LYS A 23 13.78 5.30 -52.61
CA LYS A 23 15.17 5.78 -52.61
C LYS A 23 15.29 7.32 -52.64
N ILE A 24 14.30 8.02 -52.13
CA ILE A 24 14.33 9.49 -52.02
C ILE A 24 15.38 9.90 -50.98
N SER A 25 16.10 10.98 -51.22
CA SER A 25 17.20 11.39 -50.35
C SER A 25 16.72 11.79 -48.94
N GLN A 26 17.55 11.57 -47.92
CA GLN A 26 17.22 11.95 -46.53
C GLN A 26 16.93 13.46 -46.39
N ALA A 27 17.56 14.30 -47.23
CA ALA A 27 17.34 15.74 -47.24
C ALA A 27 15.94 16.11 -47.77
N GLU A 28 15.44 15.38 -48.77
CA GLU A 28 14.09 15.56 -49.32
C GLU A 28 13.01 15.04 -48.38
N ILE A 29 13.25 13.89 -47.73
CA ILE A 29 12.38 13.36 -46.67
C ILE A 29 12.25 14.38 -45.54
N ALA A 30 13.37 14.98 -45.12
CA ALA A 30 13.40 16.01 -44.09
C ALA A 30 12.60 17.26 -44.50
N ARG A 31 12.75 17.72 -45.75
CA ARG A 31 11.95 18.83 -46.31
C ARG A 31 10.46 18.53 -46.35
N ALA A 32 10.06 17.34 -46.82
CA ALA A 32 8.67 16.92 -46.91
C ALA A 32 7.99 16.87 -45.53
N LEU A 33 8.71 16.43 -44.50
CA LEU A 33 8.22 16.35 -43.12
C LEU A 33 8.44 17.62 -42.30
N ARG A 34 9.08 18.65 -42.87
CA ARG A 34 9.51 19.87 -42.18
C ARG A 34 10.32 19.56 -40.90
N ARG A 35 11.21 18.56 -40.99
CA ARG A 35 12.12 18.15 -39.91
C ARG A 35 13.57 18.44 -40.29
N ASP A 36 14.44 18.48 -39.28
CA ASP A 36 15.88 18.56 -39.52
C ASP A 36 16.42 17.27 -40.17
N ARG A 37 17.37 17.40 -41.10
CA ARG A 37 18.02 16.24 -41.77
C ARG A 37 18.64 15.27 -40.76
N SER A 38 19.22 15.79 -39.69
CA SER A 38 19.83 14.96 -38.64
C SER A 38 18.80 14.13 -37.89
N THR A 39 17.54 14.57 -37.82
CA THR A 39 16.45 13.79 -37.22
C THR A 39 16.16 12.55 -38.06
N ILE A 40 16.04 12.71 -39.38
CA ILE A 40 15.81 11.59 -40.31
C ILE A 40 17.01 10.62 -40.30
N CYS A 41 18.24 11.16 -40.35
CA CYS A 41 19.44 10.34 -40.28
C CYS A 41 19.52 9.50 -38.99
N ARG A 42 19.25 10.11 -37.83
CA ARG A 42 19.23 9.39 -36.54
C ARG A 42 18.09 8.39 -36.45
N GLU A 43 16.91 8.71 -36.99
CA GLU A 43 15.76 7.81 -37.03
C GLU A 43 16.09 6.56 -37.84
N LEU A 44 16.53 6.71 -39.10
CA LEU A 44 16.91 5.59 -39.95
C LEU A 44 18.02 4.77 -39.29
N ARG A 45 19.09 5.40 -38.78
CA ARG A 45 20.18 4.67 -38.10
C ARG A 45 19.73 3.86 -36.88
N ARG A 46 18.81 4.41 -36.07
CA ARG A 46 18.40 3.78 -34.81
C ARG A 46 17.26 2.77 -34.99
N ASN A 47 16.43 2.93 -36.00
CA ASN A 47 15.19 2.16 -36.19
C ASN A 47 15.18 1.32 -37.47
N PHE A 48 16.32 1.14 -38.10
CA PHE A 48 16.48 0.16 -39.17
C PHE A 48 16.49 -1.25 -38.58
N TRP A 49 15.64 -2.11 -39.12
CA TRP A 49 15.59 -3.52 -38.73
C TRP A 49 16.70 -4.27 -39.44
N HIS A 50 17.51 -4.98 -38.67
CA HIS A 50 18.54 -5.88 -39.17
C HIS A 50 18.20 -7.28 -38.69
N ASP A 51 18.08 -8.21 -39.62
CA ASP A 51 17.77 -9.61 -39.34
C ASP A 51 18.99 -10.45 -39.69
N ARG A 52 19.47 -11.26 -38.74
CA ARG A 52 20.69 -12.05 -38.92
C ARG A 52 20.47 -13.29 -39.79
N ASP A 53 19.24 -13.77 -39.86
CA ASP A 53 18.89 -15.04 -40.47
C ASP A 53 18.21 -14.83 -41.83
N VAL A 54 17.55 -13.70 -42.04
CA VAL A 54 16.84 -13.37 -43.29
C VAL A 54 17.26 -11.99 -43.82
N PRO A 55 18.32 -11.90 -44.64
CA PRO A 55 18.80 -10.62 -45.19
C PRO A 55 17.77 -9.83 -46.01
N ILE A 56 16.80 -10.53 -46.62
CA ILE A 56 15.73 -9.91 -47.42
C ILE A 56 14.72 -9.14 -46.53
N ALA A 57 14.65 -9.47 -45.23
CA ALA A 57 13.78 -8.80 -44.28
C ALA A 57 14.39 -7.51 -43.71
N GLU A 58 15.66 -7.22 -44.01
CA GLU A 58 16.33 -5.99 -43.60
C GLU A 58 15.67 -4.77 -44.22
N GLY A 59 15.35 -3.77 -43.41
CA GLY A 59 14.65 -2.61 -43.91
C GLY A 59 14.16 -1.63 -42.86
N TYR A 60 13.65 -0.51 -43.35
CA TYR A 60 12.96 0.47 -42.53
C TYR A 60 11.45 0.27 -42.64
N TRP A 61 10.88 -0.48 -41.69
CA TRP A 61 9.44 -0.74 -41.60
C TRP A 61 8.81 0.20 -40.58
N HIS A 62 7.88 1.06 -40.98
CA HIS A 62 7.36 2.11 -40.08
C HIS A 62 6.74 1.59 -38.78
N VAL A 63 6.07 0.42 -38.80
CA VAL A 63 5.51 -0.21 -37.59
C VAL A 63 6.63 -0.69 -36.67
N THR A 64 7.62 -1.41 -37.21
CA THR A 64 8.78 -1.91 -36.47
C THR A 64 9.63 -0.76 -35.93
N ALA A 65 9.90 0.25 -36.74
CA ALA A 65 10.60 1.46 -36.36
C ALA A 65 9.89 2.21 -35.24
N HIS A 66 8.56 2.32 -35.30
CA HIS A 66 7.76 2.90 -34.24
C HIS A 66 7.83 2.07 -32.96
N ARG A 67 7.70 0.74 -33.05
CA ARG A 67 7.85 -0.19 -31.92
C ARG A 67 9.23 -0.06 -31.27
N MET A 68 10.32 -0.13 -32.04
CA MET A 68 11.69 0.06 -31.55
C MET A 68 11.89 1.43 -30.89
N ALA A 69 11.32 2.50 -31.45
CA ALA A 69 11.35 3.83 -30.86
C ALA A 69 10.60 3.88 -29.52
N CYS A 70 9.41 3.26 -29.44
CA CYS A 70 8.63 3.15 -28.21
C CYS A 70 9.35 2.30 -27.16
N ASP A 71 9.93 1.16 -27.56
CA ASP A 71 10.67 0.24 -26.68
C ASP A 71 11.93 0.88 -26.10
N ARG A 72 12.65 1.68 -26.88
CA ARG A 72 13.77 2.49 -26.36
C ARG A 72 13.32 3.55 -25.35
N ARG A 73 12.11 4.07 -25.49
CA ARG A 73 11.54 5.13 -24.64
C ARG A 73 10.76 4.61 -23.45
N ARG A 74 10.57 3.30 -23.31
CA ARG A 74 9.87 2.71 -22.15
C ARG A 74 10.43 3.30 -20.86
N LYS A 75 9.59 4.06 -20.16
CA LYS A 75 9.98 4.89 -19.01
C LYS A 75 10.52 4.06 -17.85
N TYR A 76 10.13 2.79 -17.75
CA TYR A 76 10.64 1.83 -16.76
C TYR A 76 12.00 1.22 -17.09
N ARG A 77 12.70 1.66 -18.15
CA ARG A 77 14.11 1.27 -18.36
C ARG A 77 15.01 1.68 -17.21
N LYS A 78 14.68 2.73 -16.43
CA LYS A 78 15.43 3.06 -15.21
C LYS A 78 15.36 1.94 -14.18
N LEU A 79 14.20 1.29 -14.05
CA LEU A 79 14.02 0.13 -13.18
C LEU A 79 14.81 -1.08 -13.71
N LEU A 80 14.78 -1.33 -15.03
CA LEU A 80 15.49 -2.47 -15.64
C LEU A 80 17.01 -2.31 -15.76
N ARG A 81 17.54 -1.09 -15.66
CA ARG A 81 18.99 -0.82 -15.77
C ARG A 81 19.77 -1.20 -14.52
N ASP A 82 19.10 -1.29 -13.38
CA ASP A 82 19.69 -1.63 -12.09
C ASP A 82 19.05 -2.93 -11.58
N PRO A 83 19.70 -4.09 -11.77
CA PRO A 83 19.17 -5.38 -11.33
C PRO A 83 18.90 -5.45 -9.82
N SER A 84 19.70 -4.74 -9.01
CA SER A 84 19.55 -4.74 -7.55
C SER A 84 18.31 -3.96 -7.12
N LEU A 85 18.10 -2.77 -7.69
CA LEU A 85 16.88 -1.99 -7.49
C LEU A 85 15.66 -2.75 -8.00
N TYR A 86 15.78 -3.38 -9.17
CA TYR A 86 14.72 -4.20 -9.75
C TYR A 86 14.27 -5.29 -8.77
N ALA A 87 15.20 -6.12 -8.30
CA ALA A 87 14.91 -7.20 -7.35
C ALA A 87 14.24 -6.64 -6.08
N ALA A 88 14.81 -5.58 -5.49
CA ALA A 88 14.26 -4.96 -4.28
C ALA A 88 12.84 -4.40 -4.48
N VAL A 89 12.53 -3.84 -5.66
CA VAL A 89 11.17 -3.37 -5.99
C VAL A 89 10.21 -4.54 -6.14
N ILE A 90 10.62 -5.60 -6.85
CA ILE A 90 9.78 -6.79 -7.04
C ILE A 90 9.47 -7.48 -5.71
N ASP A 91 10.46 -7.64 -4.84
CA ASP A 91 10.28 -8.29 -3.54
C ASP A 91 9.30 -7.50 -2.67
N ARG A 92 9.46 -6.16 -2.59
CA ARG A 92 8.52 -5.30 -1.85
C ARG A 92 7.10 -5.31 -2.44
N LEU A 93 6.98 -5.37 -3.78
CA LEU A 93 5.67 -5.54 -4.42
C LEU A 93 5.05 -6.86 -3.96
N LYS A 94 5.78 -7.97 -4.00
CA LYS A 94 5.31 -9.30 -3.56
C LYS A 94 4.93 -9.33 -2.08
N ASP A 95 5.62 -8.59 -1.23
CA ASP A 95 5.25 -8.41 0.18
C ASP A 95 3.93 -7.65 0.37
N GLY A 96 3.50 -6.94 -0.68
CA GLY A 96 2.21 -6.26 -0.77
C GLY A 96 2.30 -4.75 -0.64
N TRP A 97 3.49 -4.17 -0.77
CA TRP A 97 3.68 -2.72 -0.75
C TRP A 97 3.17 -2.09 -2.05
N SER A 98 2.60 -0.89 -1.96
CA SER A 98 2.26 -0.11 -3.15
C SER A 98 3.52 0.51 -3.78
N PRO A 99 3.51 0.78 -5.10
CA PRO A 99 4.52 1.59 -5.76
C PRO A 99 4.80 2.93 -5.05
N GLU A 100 3.77 3.59 -4.50
CA GLU A 100 3.94 4.82 -3.74
C GLU A 100 4.72 4.59 -2.44
N GLN A 101 4.39 3.53 -1.70
CA GLN A 101 5.10 3.12 -0.48
C GLN A 101 6.56 2.80 -0.76
N ILE A 102 6.84 2.06 -1.84
CA ILE A 102 8.21 1.71 -2.26
C ILE A 102 8.98 2.99 -2.64
N SER A 103 8.40 3.86 -3.46
CA SER A 103 9.02 5.12 -3.88
C SER A 103 9.36 6.01 -2.69
N GLY A 104 8.41 6.17 -1.76
CA GLY A 104 8.62 6.97 -0.55
C GLY A 104 9.70 6.37 0.36
N ARG A 105 9.70 5.05 0.56
CA ARG A 105 10.71 4.37 1.37
C ARG A 105 12.10 4.47 0.76
N LEU A 106 12.23 4.37 -0.57
CA LEU A 106 13.52 4.52 -1.26
C LEU A 106 14.13 5.91 -1.06
N ARG A 107 13.32 6.96 -0.87
CA ARG A 107 13.82 8.32 -0.61
C ARG A 107 14.41 8.50 0.79
N LEU A 108 13.97 7.69 1.75
CA LEU A 108 14.45 7.76 3.14
C LEU A 108 15.76 6.99 3.36
N ALA A 109 16.09 6.04 2.48
CA ALA A 109 17.33 5.29 2.60
C ALA A 109 18.52 6.25 2.41
N SER A 110 19.34 6.41 3.44
CA SER A 110 20.53 7.26 3.44
C SER A 110 21.45 6.90 2.27
N GLY A 111 21.93 7.90 1.52
CA GLY A 111 22.81 7.69 0.37
C GLY A 111 22.10 7.29 -0.94
N ALA A 112 20.76 7.33 -1.00
CA ALA A 112 20.00 6.99 -2.20
C ALA A 112 20.24 7.98 -3.36
N THR A 113 21.28 7.71 -4.16
CA THR A 113 21.49 8.30 -5.49
C THR A 113 20.37 7.90 -6.47
N THR A 114 19.71 6.77 -6.21
CA THR A 114 18.70 6.19 -7.10
C THR A 114 17.28 6.55 -6.66
N ARG A 115 16.69 7.54 -7.34
CA ARG A 115 15.28 7.93 -7.18
C ARG A 115 14.42 7.22 -8.22
N LEU A 116 13.44 6.43 -7.76
CA LEU A 116 12.44 5.80 -8.63
C LEU A 116 11.05 6.35 -8.34
N SER A 117 10.38 6.86 -9.37
CA SER A 117 8.99 7.32 -9.25
C SER A 117 8.03 6.15 -9.15
N HIS A 118 6.98 6.28 -8.35
CA HIS A 118 5.90 5.30 -8.27
C HIS A 118 5.20 5.10 -9.62
N GLU A 119 5.10 6.14 -10.44
CA GLU A 119 4.54 6.04 -11.80
C GLU A 119 5.38 5.10 -12.69
N THR A 120 6.70 5.12 -12.54
CA THR A 120 7.59 4.20 -13.27
C THR A 120 7.35 2.75 -12.87
N MET A 121 7.10 2.51 -11.58
CA MET A 121 6.75 1.19 -11.06
C MET A 121 5.35 0.75 -11.53
N TYR A 122 4.35 1.64 -11.52
CA TYR A 122 3.02 1.34 -12.07
C TYR A 122 3.08 0.97 -13.55
N GLN A 123 3.80 1.76 -14.36
CA GLN A 123 3.99 1.46 -15.79
C GLN A 123 4.66 0.12 -16.02
N TYR A 124 5.57 -0.30 -15.13
CA TYR A 124 6.16 -1.64 -15.18
C TYR A 124 5.17 -2.73 -14.80
N VAL A 125 4.43 -2.56 -13.69
CA VAL A 125 3.43 -3.54 -13.24
C VAL A 125 2.37 -3.81 -14.31
N TYR A 126 1.98 -2.78 -15.07
CA TYR A 126 1.01 -2.90 -16.15
C TYR A 126 1.62 -3.20 -17.52
N SER A 127 2.95 -3.27 -17.66
CA SER A 127 3.58 -3.70 -18.91
C SER A 127 3.40 -5.19 -19.14
N GLN A 128 3.70 -5.67 -20.34
CA GLN A 128 3.66 -7.11 -20.65
C GLN A 128 4.51 -7.91 -19.66
N GLU A 129 5.73 -7.45 -19.37
CA GLU A 129 6.64 -8.14 -18.45
C GLU A 129 6.10 -8.20 -17.01
N GLY A 130 5.41 -7.15 -16.55
CA GLY A 130 4.77 -7.13 -15.24
C GLY A 130 3.51 -8.00 -15.18
N GLN A 131 2.77 -8.08 -16.29
CA GLN A 131 1.61 -8.96 -16.43
C GLN A 131 2.01 -10.44 -16.45
N ASP A 132 3.09 -10.80 -17.15
CA ASP A 132 3.64 -12.16 -17.20
C ASP A 132 4.07 -12.63 -15.79
N GLN A 133 4.62 -11.72 -14.98
CA GLN A 133 4.94 -11.95 -13.57
C GLN A 133 3.73 -11.86 -12.62
N GLN A 134 2.56 -11.53 -13.15
CA GLN A 134 1.31 -11.32 -12.42
C GLN A 134 1.43 -10.27 -11.30
N LEU A 135 2.25 -9.23 -11.48
CA LEU A 135 2.55 -8.25 -10.42
C LEU A 135 1.33 -7.47 -9.94
N ALA A 136 0.33 -7.28 -10.81
CA ALA A 136 -0.89 -6.57 -10.48
C ALA A 136 -1.67 -7.20 -9.31
N ARG A 137 -1.56 -8.53 -9.09
CA ARG A 137 -2.22 -9.21 -7.95
C ARG A 137 -1.66 -8.79 -6.60
N HIS A 138 -0.43 -8.27 -6.59
CA HIS A 138 0.26 -7.84 -5.40
C HIS A 138 0.02 -6.35 -5.07
N LEU A 139 -0.73 -5.61 -5.89
CA LEU A 139 -1.14 -4.25 -5.54
C LEU A 139 -2.24 -4.25 -4.44
N PRO A 140 -2.24 -3.27 -3.52
CA PRO A 140 -3.22 -3.21 -2.41
C PRO A 140 -4.67 -3.02 -2.83
N GLU A 141 -4.92 -2.37 -3.96
CA GLU A 141 -6.28 -2.04 -4.40
C GLU A 141 -6.69 -2.83 -5.63
N ARG A 142 -7.79 -3.57 -5.48
CA ARG A 142 -8.69 -3.92 -6.59
C ARG A 142 -9.97 -3.14 -6.34
N HIS A 143 -10.46 -2.39 -7.33
CA HIS A 143 -11.72 -1.64 -7.19
C HIS A 143 -12.83 -2.60 -6.71
N ARG A 144 -13.34 -2.37 -5.50
CA ARG A 144 -14.50 -3.11 -4.98
C ARG A 144 -15.77 -2.42 -5.47
N ARG A 145 -16.68 -3.18 -6.07
CA ARG A 145 -18.03 -2.69 -6.37
C ARG A 145 -18.69 -2.29 -5.05
N ARG A 146 -19.11 -1.03 -4.95
CA ARG A 146 -19.91 -0.53 -3.82
C ARG A 146 -21.22 -1.31 -3.82
N ARG A 147 -21.60 -1.87 -2.66
CA ARG A 147 -22.91 -2.49 -2.46
C ARG A 147 -23.80 -1.52 -1.67
N PRO A 148 -25.12 -1.50 -1.91
CA PRO A 148 -26.06 -0.73 -1.10
C PRO A 148 -25.89 -1.09 0.39
N ARG A 149 -25.86 -0.09 1.27
CA ARG A 149 -25.88 -0.31 2.72
C ARG A 149 -27.33 -0.34 3.18
N TYR A 150 -27.74 -1.43 3.80
CA TYR A 150 -29.00 -1.48 4.55
C TYR A 150 -28.78 -0.87 5.95
N ALA A 151 -29.73 -0.05 6.39
CA ALA A 151 -29.75 0.46 7.76
C ALA A 151 -29.88 -0.71 8.74
N ARG A 152 -28.94 -0.85 9.67
CA ARG A 152 -29.08 -1.78 10.79
C ARG A 152 -29.93 -1.11 11.87
N LYS A 153 -30.87 -1.86 12.46
CA LYS A 153 -31.62 -1.39 13.63
C LYS A 153 -30.63 -1.07 14.77
N PRO A 154 -30.75 0.11 15.42
CA PRO A 154 -29.96 0.41 16.60
C PRO A 154 -30.30 -0.59 17.70
N ARG A 155 -29.28 -1.22 18.30
CA ARG A 155 -29.45 -1.99 19.53
C ARG A 155 -29.19 -1.04 20.69
N SER A 156 -30.13 -0.96 21.63
CA SER A 156 -29.91 -0.25 22.89
C SER A 156 -28.92 -1.07 23.71
N LEU A 157 -27.73 -0.51 23.90
CA LEU A 157 -26.76 -1.04 24.85
C LEU A 157 -26.45 0.09 25.82
N VAL A 158 -26.53 -0.23 27.10
CA VAL A 158 -26.23 0.71 28.18
C VAL A 158 -24.71 0.77 28.31
N PHE A 159 -24.12 1.86 27.82
CA PHE A 159 -22.73 2.21 28.06
C PHE A 159 -22.69 3.47 28.93
N PRO A 160 -21.72 3.60 29.86
CA PRO A 160 -21.63 4.79 30.69
C PRO A 160 -21.44 6.03 29.82
N MET A 161 -22.28 7.03 30.05
CA MET A 161 -22.25 8.33 29.36
C MET A 161 -20.88 9.03 29.55
N GLU A 162 -20.19 8.73 30.66
CA GLU A 162 -18.86 9.21 31.04
C GLU A 162 -17.75 8.72 30.10
N CYS A 163 -17.81 7.46 29.66
CA CYS A 163 -16.82 6.86 28.75
C CYS A 163 -17.11 7.15 27.27
N ALA A 164 -18.06 8.05 26.97
CA ALA A 164 -18.37 8.42 25.60
C ALA A 164 -17.21 9.15 24.93
N ILE A 165 -16.98 8.89 23.64
CA ILE A 165 -15.87 9.48 22.89
C ILE A 165 -15.87 11.00 22.86
N ARG A 166 -17.03 11.65 23.03
CA ARG A 166 -17.14 13.12 23.13
C ARG A 166 -16.50 13.70 24.40
N ASN A 167 -16.33 12.89 25.45
CA ASN A 167 -15.66 13.29 26.68
C ASN A 167 -14.14 12.99 26.63
N ARG A 168 -13.66 12.40 25.53
CA ARG A 168 -12.26 12.05 25.35
C ARG A 168 -11.41 13.32 25.14
N PRO A 169 -10.25 13.44 25.81
CA PRO A 169 -9.30 14.53 25.56
C PRO A 169 -8.96 14.74 24.07
N GLU A 170 -8.89 16.00 23.63
CA GLU A 170 -8.70 16.36 22.21
C GLU A 170 -7.33 15.94 21.65
N VAL A 171 -6.30 15.85 22.50
CA VAL A 171 -4.98 15.30 22.15
C VAL A 171 -5.08 13.88 21.58
N ILE A 172 -6.06 13.10 22.04
CA ILE A 172 -6.32 11.75 21.53
C ILE A 172 -6.96 11.86 20.14
N ASN A 173 -7.89 12.80 19.91
CA ASN A 173 -8.54 13.00 18.61
C ASN A 173 -7.54 13.40 17.52
N SER A 174 -6.65 14.34 17.82
CA SER A 174 -5.60 14.83 16.93
C SER A 174 -4.47 13.81 16.68
N ARG A 175 -4.40 12.74 17.50
CA ARG A 175 -3.37 11.69 17.42
C ARG A 175 -1.96 12.23 17.70
N SER A 176 -1.88 13.31 18.48
CA SER A 176 -0.62 13.95 18.87
C SER A 176 0.14 13.15 19.91
N GLU A 177 -0.56 12.36 20.73
CA GLU A 177 0.03 11.58 21.82
C GLU A 177 0.15 10.10 21.48
N PHE A 178 1.20 9.48 22.03
CA PHE A 178 1.47 8.06 21.91
C PHE A 178 0.80 7.30 23.06
N GLY A 179 0.30 6.09 22.78
CA GLY A 179 -0.25 5.20 23.80
C GLY A 179 -1.77 5.17 23.86
N HIS A 180 -2.44 5.73 22.85
CA HIS A 180 -3.88 5.61 22.65
C HIS A 180 -4.17 4.63 21.54
N TRP A 181 -5.02 3.64 21.81
CA TRP A 181 -5.28 2.54 20.90
C TRP A 181 -6.75 2.53 20.45
N GLU A 182 -7.00 2.05 19.24
CA GLU A 182 -8.33 1.69 18.74
C GLU A 182 -8.39 0.15 18.65
N ALA A 183 -9.46 -0.46 19.12
CA ALA A 183 -9.67 -1.90 19.00
C ALA A 183 -10.99 -2.20 18.29
N ASP A 184 -10.96 -3.20 17.41
CA ASP A 184 -12.13 -3.67 16.68
C ASP A 184 -12.09 -5.19 16.54
N MET A 185 -13.26 -5.81 16.35
CA MET A 185 -13.34 -7.23 16.07
C MET A 185 -13.73 -7.51 14.63
N MET A 186 -12.85 -8.19 13.90
CA MET A 186 -13.17 -8.69 12.58
C MET A 186 -13.96 -9.99 12.68
N ILE A 187 -15.25 -9.90 12.36
CA ILE A 187 -16.16 -11.05 12.30
C ILE A 187 -16.07 -11.72 10.92
N PHE A 188 -16.00 -13.04 10.88
CA PHE A 188 -15.99 -13.83 9.65
C PHE A 188 -17.39 -14.37 9.35
N ARG A 189 -17.56 -15.02 8.20
CA ARG A 189 -18.83 -15.61 7.79
C ARG A 189 -19.40 -16.50 8.89
N LYS A 190 -20.72 -16.37 9.17
CA LYS A 190 -21.38 -17.05 10.30
C LYS A 190 -21.25 -18.57 10.18
N GLU A 191 -21.21 -19.09 8.96
CA GLU A 191 -21.03 -20.50 8.64
C GLU A 191 -19.66 -21.05 9.07
N ARG A 192 -18.69 -20.18 9.40
CA ARG A 192 -17.35 -20.57 9.87
C ARG A 192 -17.22 -20.57 11.40
N GLY A 193 -18.32 -20.36 12.12
CA GLY A 193 -18.36 -20.39 13.60
C GLY A 193 -18.19 -19.01 14.25
N ALA A 194 -17.92 -19.02 15.57
CA ALA A 194 -17.86 -17.82 16.41
C ALA A 194 -16.45 -17.18 16.49
N ALA A 195 -15.44 -17.85 15.93
CA ALA A 195 -14.06 -17.40 15.98
C ALA A 195 -13.88 -16.09 15.20
N ASN A 196 -13.03 -15.22 15.73
CA ASN A 196 -12.81 -13.88 15.20
C ASN A 196 -11.37 -13.43 15.44
N ILE A 197 -10.97 -12.36 14.76
CA ILE A 197 -9.67 -11.72 14.96
C ILE A 197 -9.91 -10.33 15.54
N ALA A 198 -9.33 -10.05 16.71
CA ALA A 198 -9.25 -8.70 17.21
C ALA A 198 -8.12 -7.96 16.50
N THR A 199 -8.41 -6.72 16.08
CA THR A 199 -7.43 -5.80 15.51
C THR A 199 -7.29 -4.61 16.44
N VAL A 200 -6.08 -4.37 16.92
CA VAL A 200 -5.78 -3.31 17.88
C VAL A 200 -4.69 -2.44 17.29
N VAL A 201 -4.91 -1.13 17.22
CA VAL A 201 -4.04 -0.21 16.48
C VAL A 201 -3.72 1.02 17.31
N GLU A 202 -2.43 1.28 17.52
CA GLU A 202 -1.96 2.50 18.19
C GLU A 202 -2.13 3.71 17.27
N ARG A 203 -2.72 4.78 17.77
CA ARG A 203 -3.25 5.87 16.94
C ARG A 203 -2.19 6.83 16.44
N LYS A 204 -0.98 6.87 16.99
CA LYS A 204 0.09 7.74 16.49
C LYS A 204 1.00 7.00 15.51
N SER A 205 1.62 5.92 15.96
CA SER A 205 2.53 5.04 15.23
C SER A 205 1.87 4.11 14.22
N ARG A 206 0.54 3.86 14.32
CA ARG A 206 -0.20 2.85 13.52
C ARG A 206 0.23 1.41 13.79
N TYR A 207 0.97 1.17 14.87
CA TYR A 207 1.39 -0.16 15.24
C TYR A 207 0.16 -1.02 15.49
N THR A 208 0.10 -2.15 14.80
CA THR A 208 -1.04 -3.05 14.79
C THR A 208 -0.70 -4.30 15.58
N LEU A 209 -1.66 -4.80 16.36
CA LEU A 209 -1.65 -6.10 16.99
C LEU A 209 -2.87 -6.88 16.50
N LEU A 210 -2.65 -8.15 16.19
CA LEU A 210 -3.70 -9.09 15.81
C LEU A 210 -3.66 -10.29 16.74
N PHE A 211 -4.81 -10.71 17.24
CA PHE A 211 -4.93 -11.97 17.98
C PHE A 211 -6.27 -12.64 17.73
N ARG A 212 -6.26 -13.96 17.85
CA ARG A 212 -7.43 -14.82 17.62
C ARG A 212 -8.23 -15.00 18.90
N ASN A 213 -9.54 -14.91 18.76
CA ASN A 213 -10.49 -15.30 19.78
C ASN A 213 -11.35 -16.45 19.26
N ASN A 214 -11.55 -17.47 20.11
CA ASN A 214 -12.39 -18.63 19.77
C ASN A 214 -13.89 -18.28 19.80
N ASP A 215 -14.26 -17.28 20.60
CA ASP A 215 -15.63 -16.81 20.78
C ASP A 215 -15.67 -15.28 20.92
N ARG A 216 -16.86 -14.73 21.18
CA ARG A 216 -17.13 -13.29 21.31
C ARG A 216 -17.36 -12.85 22.76
N ARG A 217 -16.98 -13.66 23.75
CA ARG A 217 -17.19 -13.33 25.17
C ARG A 217 -16.24 -12.21 25.56
N SER A 218 -16.79 -11.18 26.23
CA SER A 218 -16.05 -9.96 26.51
C SER A 218 -14.85 -10.16 27.43
N LYS A 219 -15.02 -10.88 28.56
CA LYS A 219 -13.94 -11.08 29.53
C LYS A 219 -12.69 -11.77 28.96
N PRO A 220 -12.80 -12.90 28.20
CA PRO A 220 -11.65 -13.47 27.51
C PRO A 220 -10.93 -12.50 26.57
N ILE A 221 -11.66 -11.66 25.85
CA ILE A 221 -11.09 -10.65 24.96
C ILE A 221 -10.31 -9.59 25.76
N MET A 222 -10.88 -9.10 26.86
CA MET A 222 -10.19 -8.16 27.76
C MET A 222 -8.90 -8.77 28.33
N ASN A 223 -8.94 -10.03 28.77
CA ASN A 223 -7.76 -10.73 29.25
C ASN A 223 -6.69 -10.90 28.15
N GLN A 224 -7.08 -11.10 26.89
CA GLN A 224 -6.12 -11.09 25.78
C GLN A 224 -5.48 -9.70 25.60
N LEU A 225 -6.27 -8.63 25.63
CA LEU A 225 -5.77 -7.25 25.54
C LEU A 225 -4.75 -6.95 26.64
N ILE A 226 -5.09 -7.30 27.89
CA ILE A 226 -4.20 -7.11 29.05
C ILE A 226 -2.90 -7.90 28.85
N ARG A 227 -2.97 -9.18 28.47
CA ARG A 227 -1.76 -9.98 28.21
C ARG A 227 -0.83 -9.38 27.15
N HIS A 228 -1.40 -8.73 26.12
CA HIS A 228 -0.60 -8.13 25.05
C HIS A 228 -0.08 -6.73 25.36
N LEU A 229 -0.84 -5.92 26.11
CA LEU A 229 -0.51 -4.50 26.32
C LEU A 229 0.10 -4.21 27.70
N ALA A 230 -0.25 -4.96 28.74
CA ALA A 230 0.27 -4.74 30.11
C ALA A 230 1.80 -4.74 30.21
N PRO A 231 2.56 -5.54 29.42
CA PRO A 231 4.03 -5.49 29.42
C PRO A 231 4.61 -4.15 28.95
N LEU A 232 3.83 -3.31 28.25
CA LEU A 232 4.28 -1.99 27.81
C LEU A 232 4.26 -1.00 29.00
N PRO A 233 5.13 0.03 28.97
CA PRO A 233 5.05 1.15 29.92
C PRO A 233 3.66 1.77 29.92
N PHE A 234 3.21 2.28 31.07
CA PHE A 234 1.86 2.85 31.22
C PHE A 234 1.56 3.94 30.17
N GLN A 235 2.54 4.81 29.91
CA GLN A 235 2.45 5.89 28.92
C GLN A 235 2.18 5.37 27.49
N ALA A 236 2.55 4.13 27.19
CA ALA A 236 2.31 3.48 25.90
C ALA A 236 0.94 2.76 25.81
N ARG A 237 0.14 2.76 26.88
CA ARG A 237 -1.17 2.06 26.96
C ARG A 237 -2.21 2.83 27.76
N GLN A 238 -2.22 4.15 27.66
CA GLN A 238 -3.08 5.03 28.45
C GLN A 238 -4.57 4.82 28.18
N SER A 239 -4.98 4.61 26.92
CA SER A 239 -6.41 4.45 26.61
C SER A 239 -6.70 3.50 25.44
N LEU A 240 -7.90 2.90 25.45
CA LEU A 240 -8.42 2.03 24.40
C LEU A 240 -9.80 2.52 23.94
N THR A 241 -10.00 2.70 22.63
CA THR A 241 -11.28 3.11 22.05
C THR A 241 -11.97 1.94 21.35
N PHE A 242 -13.22 1.68 21.72
CA PHE A 242 -14.07 0.62 21.19
C PHE A 242 -15.28 1.17 20.43
N ASP A 243 -15.96 0.29 19.69
CA ASP A 243 -17.34 0.55 19.30
C ASP A 243 -18.28 0.08 20.42
N ARG A 244 -19.58 0.32 20.27
CA ARG A 244 -20.62 -0.08 21.23
C ARG A 244 -20.99 -1.56 21.06
N GLY A 245 -20.00 -2.45 21.02
CA GLY A 245 -20.15 -3.90 20.86
C GLY A 245 -20.37 -4.65 22.18
N LEU A 246 -21.15 -5.74 22.15
CA LEU A 246 -21.36 -6.62 23.32
C LEU A 246 -20.07 -7.33 23.75
N GLU A 247 -19.16 -7.53 22.81
CA GLU A 247 -17.80 -8.01 23.01
C GLU A 247 -16.95 -7.12 23.93
N PHE A 248 -17.37 -5.89 24.24
CA PHE A 248 -16.59 -4.93 25.01
C PHE A 248 -17.26 -4.50 26.34
N VAL A 249 -18.27 -5.24 26.81
CA VAL A 249 -18.98 -4.91 28.08
C VAL A 249 -18.12 -5.07 29.33
N SER A 250 -17.11 -5.95 29.31
CA SER A 250 -16.17 -6.16 30.42
C SER A 250 -14.99 -5.18 30.41
N TRP A 251 -15.11 -4.03 29.75
CA TRP A 251 -14.03 -3.04 29.59
C TRP A 251 -13.39 -2.58 30.92
N ARG A 252 -14.13 -2.63 32.04
CA ARG A 252 -13.60 -2.29 33.38
C ARG A 252 -12.42 -3.17 33.78
N GLU A 253 -12.30 -4.38 33.24
CA GLU A 253 -11.15 -5.26 33.47
C GLU A 253 -9.84 -4.63 32.97
N LEU A 254 -9.88 -3.73 31.97
CA LEU A 254 -8.70 -3.03 31.45
C LEU A 254 -8.11 -2.04 32.47
N GLU A 255 -8.97 -1.33 33.20
CA GLU A 255 -8.56 -0.40 34.24
C GLU A 255 -7.93 -1.15 35.42
N HIS A 256 -8.56 -2.24 35.86
CA HIS A 256 -8.03 -3.07 36.95
C HIS A 256 -6.74 -3.81 36.57
N GLY A 257 -6.67 -4.34 35.35
CA GLY A 257 -5.54 -5.17 34.91
C GLY A 257 -4.34 -4.39 34.39
N MET A 258 -4.54 -3.17 33.87
CA MET A 258 -3.47 -2.38 33.26
C MET A 258 -3.70 -0.85 33.32
N GLY A 259 -4.58 -0.33 34.17
CA GLY A 259 -4.80 1.10 34.34
C GLY A 259 -5.31 1.85 33.10
N THR A 260 -5.75 1.13 32.06
CA THR A 260 -6.09 1.73 30.77
C THR A 260 -7.54 2.22 30.77
N THR A 261 -7.75 3.49 30.43
CA THR A 261 -9.09 4.06 30.30
C THR A 261 -9.78 3.59 29.01
N ALA A 262 -11.07 3.25 29.08
CA ALA A 262 -11.86 2.86 27.91
C ALA A 262 -12.73 4.01 27.39
N TRP A 263 -12.78 4.18 26.07
CA TRP A 263 -13.63 5.14 25.38
C TRP A 263 -14.55 4.43 24.36
N PHE A 264 -15.78 4.91 24.18
CA PHE A 264 -16.77 4.31 23.28
C PHE A 264 -17.27 5.29 22.22
N CYS A 265 -17.20 4.88 20.95
CA CYS A 265 -17.73 5.64 19.83
C CYS A 265 -19.25 5.84 19.93
N ASP A 266 -19.76 6.83 19.21
CA ASP A 266 -21.20 7.04 19.05
C ASP A 266 -21.84 5.99 18.14
N LEU A 267 -23.14 5.76 18.34
CA LEU A 267 -23.90 4.88 17.48
C LEU A 267 -23.83 5.40 16.04
N GLN A 268 -23.65 4.48 15.09
CA GLN A 268 -23.60 4.79 13.66
C GLN A 268 -22.48 5.77 13.23
N ALA A 269 -21.44 5.94 14.07
CA ALA A 269 -20.32 6.83 13.78
C ALA A 269 -18.98 6.08 13.53
N PRO A 270 -18.89 5.19 12.50
CA PRO A 270 -17.68 4.39 12.27
C PRO A 270 -16.43 5.22 11.97
N TRP A 271 -16.59 6.46 11.46
CA TRP A 271 -15.48 7.36 11.17
C TRP A 271 -14.66 7.75 12.42
N GLN A 272 -15.26 7.67 13.61
CA GLN A 272 -14.59 7.92 14.89
C GLN A 272 -13.49 6.89 15.21
N LYS A 273 -13.50 5.74 14.52
CA LYS A 273 -12.51 4.65 14.55
C LYS A 273 -11.87 4.42 13.17
N GLY A 274 -11.63 5.51 12.44
CA GLY A 274 -11.13 5.43 11.07
C GLY A 274 -9.75 4.74 10.90
N THR A 275 -8.92 4.69 11.96
CA THR A 275 -7.61 4.03 11.88
C THR A 275 -7.78 2.52 11.83
N VAL A 276 -8.49 1.95 12.80
CA VAL A 276 -8.70 0.51 12.86
C VAL A 276 -9.56 0.02 11.71
N GLU A 277 -10.54 0.81 11.22
CA GLU A 277 -11.31 0.44 10.02
C GLU A 277 -10.40 0.32 8.78
N ASN A 278 -9.47 1.26 8.60
CA ASN A 278 -8.50 1.19 7.51
C ASN A 278 -7.54 0.00 7.67
N THR A 279 -7.09 -0.27 8.91
CA THR A 279 -6.25 -1.45 9.19
C THR A 279 -7.01 -2.74 8.91
N ASN A 280 -8.27 -2.87 9.32
CA ASN A 280 -9.12 -4.02 9.01
C ASN A 280 -9.21 -4.26 7.51
N LYS A 281 -9.35 -3.21 6.68
CA LYS A 281 -9.31 -3.36 5.21
C LYS A 281 -8.00 -3.98 4.71
N ARG A 282 -6.86 -3.65 5.32
CA ARG A 282 -5.55 -4.24 5.01
C ARG A 282 -5.48 -5.69 5.48
N VAL A 283 -5.94 -5.99 6.69
CA VAL A 283 -5.98 -7.37 7.22
C VAL A 283 -6.86 -8.26 6.34
N ARG A 284 -8.01 -7.77 5.87
CA ARG A 284 -8.95 -8.49 4.99
C ARG A 284 -8.36 -8.93 3.66
N ARG A 285 -7.24 -8.35 3.23
CA ARG A 285 -6.51 -8.81 2.05
C ARG A 285 -5.90 -10.19 2.24
N TYR A 286 -5.45 -10.47 3.46
CA TYR A 286 -4.79 -11.73 3.84
C TYR A 286 -5.75 -12.68 4.55
N LEU A 287 -6.77 -12.14 5.23
CA LEU A 287 -7.83 -12.89 5.89
C LEU A 287 -9.21 -12.49 5.34
N PRO A 288 -9.59 -12.98 4.13
CA PRO A 288 -10.92 -12.79 3.55
C PRO A 288 -12.05 -13.14 4.52
N SER A 289 -13.27 -12.66 4.27
CA SER A 289 -14.45 -12.97 5.10
C SER A 289 -14.78 -14.45 5.21
N GLU A 290 -14.31 -15.23 4.25
CA GLU A 290 -14.54 -16.65 4.03
C GLU A 290 -13.57 -17.55 4.82
N THR A 291 -12.48 -16.96 5.35
CA THR A 291 -11.42 -17.69 6.07
C THR A 291 -11.98 -18.39 7.32
N ILE A 292 -11.57 -19.63 7.52
CA ILE A 292 -11.82 -20.38 8.75
C ILE A 292 -10.75 -19.97 9.75
N VAL A 293 -11.12 -19.10 10.68
CA VAL A 293 -10.17 -18.48 11.63
C VAL A 293 -9.49 -19.51 12.52
N LEU A 294 -10.16 -20.63 12.80
CA LEU A 294 -9.61 -21.68 13.66
C LEU A 294 -8.44 -22.43 13.02
N ASP A 295 -8.38 -22.48 11.68
CA ASP A 295 -7.31 -23.13 10.93
C ASP A 295 -6.07 -22.24 10.79
N VAL A 296 -6.22 -20.94 11.06
CA VAL A 296 -5.11 -19.99 11.03
C VAL A 296 -4.31 -20.11 12.33
N SER A 297 -3.06 -20.52 12.20
CA SER A 297 -2.14 -20.66 13.32
C SER A 297 -1.78 -19.31 13.95
N ASN A 298 -1.41 -19.33 15.23
CA ASN A 298 -0.90 -18.12 15.90
C ASN A 298 0.38 -17.59 15.24
N GLN A 299 1.18 -18.45 14.60
CA GLN A 299 2.37 -18.05 13.87
C GLN A 299 2.01 -17.27 12.60
N GLU A 300 1.02 -17.71 11.84
CA GLU A 300 0.54 -16.98 10.65
C GLU A 300 -0.03 -15.61 11.02
N ILE A 301 -0.76 -15.52 12.15
CA ILE A 301 -1.28 -14.23 12.66
C ILE A 301 -0.12 -13.30 13.03
N ARG A 302 0.93 -13.80 13.68
CA ARG A 302 2.14 -13.01 14.01
C ARG A 302 2.85 -12.55 12.74
N SER A 303 3.09 -13.45 11.78
CA SER A 303 3.71 -13.09 10.50
C SER A 303 2.90 -12.04 9.73
N LEU A 304 1.57 -12.10 9.79
CA LEU A 304 0.70 -11.07 9.22
C LEU A 304 0.85 -9.74 9.97
N CYS A 305 0.90 -9.78 11.30
CA CYS A 305 1.11 -8.62 12.14
C CYS A 305 2.45 -7.92 11.81
N ASP A 306 3.54 -8.70 11.73
CA ASP A 306 4.87 -8.21 11.35
C ASP A 306 4.84 -7.57 9.96
N ARG A 307 4.27 -8.26 8.97
CA ARG A 307 4.10 -7.71 7.62
C ARG A 307 3.37 -6.38 7.61
N LEU A 308 2.29 -6.24 8.39
CA LEU A 308 1.54 -4.99 8.48
C LEU A 308 2.36 -3.86 9.11
N ASN A 309 3.16 -4.20 10.12
CA ASN A 309 4.00 -3.27 10.87
C ASN A 309 5.32 -2.92 10.18
N ASP A 310 5.77 -3.76 9.24
CA ASP A 310 6.95 -3.53 8.39
C ASP A 310 6.57 -2.81 7.08
N THR A 311 5.28 -2.72 6.75
CA THR A 311 4.82 -1.98 5.57
C THR A 311 4.77 -0.46 5.85
N PRO A 312 5.53 0.38 5.13
CA PRO A 312 5.63 1.81 5.40
C PRO A 312 4.31 2.54 5.17
N ARG A 313 4.10 3.65 5.88
CA ARG A 313 2.86 4.44 5.80
C ARG A 313 3.16 5.86 5.37
N LYS A 314 2.46 6.34 4.34
CA LYS A 314 2.58 7.74 3.86
C LYS A 314 2.31 8.75 4.98
N CYS A 315 1.33 8.49 5.85
CA CYS A 315 1.01 9.35 7.00
C CYS A 315 2.11 9.38 8.08
N LEU A 316 3.08 8.48 8.03
CA LEU A 316 4.27 8.45 8.90
C LEU A 316 5.52 8.90 8.14
N GLY A 317 5.35 9.66 7.05
CA GLY A 317 6.46 10.06 6.19
C GLY A 317 7.16 8.89 5.50
N PHE A 318 6.47 7.77 5.28
CA PHE A 318 7.01 6.51 4.73
C PHE A 318 7.93 5.70 5.66
N GLN A 319 7.92 6.00 6.96
CA GLN A 319 8.45 5.11 7.98
C GLN A 319 7.46 3.96 8.25
N THR A 320 7.96 2.87 8.83
CA THR A 320 7.12 1.72 9.19
C THR A 320 6.47 1.94 10.56
N PRO A 321 5.27 1.39 10.80
CA PRO A 321 4.66 1.42 12.13
C PRO A 321 5.59 0.87 13.22
N LYS A 322 6.34 -0.20 12.92
CA LYS A 322 7.34 -0.78 13.82
C LYS A 322 8.42 0.22 14.22
N GLU A 323 9.02 0.91 13.26
CA GLU A 323 10.04 1.93 13.51
C GLU A 323 9.52 3.08 14.37
N MET A 324 8.33 3.59 14.05
CA MET A 324 7.71 4.69 14.79
C MET A 324 7.35 4.27 16.21
N PHE A 325 6.84 3.05 16.39
CA PHE A 325 6.50 2.51 17.70
C PHE A 325 7.74 2.33 18.58
N SER A 326 8.79 1.70 18.05
CA SER A 326 10.06 1.53 18.76
C SER A 326 10.70 2.87 19.13
N ARG A 327 10.67 3.87 18.25
CA ARG A 327 11.18 5.22 18.58
C ARG A 327 10.42 5.86 19.74
N HIS A 328 9.10 5.72 19.77
CA HIS A 328 8.29 6.25 20.88
C HIS A 328 8.55 5.50 22.19
N LEU A 329 8.71 4.18 22.16
CA LEU A 329 9.06 3.41 23.35
C LEU A 329 10.44 3.81 23.91
N LEU A 330 11.46 3.90 23.06
CA LEU A 330 12.79 4.34 23.48
C LEU A 330 12.79 5.76 24.06
N ALA A 331 11.98 6.67 23.50
CA ALA A 331 11.84 8.02 24.02
C ALA A 331 11.18 8.06 25.41
N LEU A 332 10.31 7.09 25.74
CA LEU A 332 9.73 6.97 27.08
C LEU A 332 10.72 6.39 28.09
N GLU A 333 11.54 5.42 27.67
CA GLU A 333 12.59 4.82 28.53
C GLU A 333 13.68 5.85 28.87
N GLY A 334 14.09 6.67 27.90
CA GLY A 334 15.08 7.73 28.10
C GLY A 334 14.57 8.95 28.90
N GLN A 335 13.28 9.03 29.21
CA GLN A 335 12.70 10.04 30.11
C GLN A 335 12.63 9.57 31.57
N CYS A 336 12.86 8.28 31.82
CA CYS A 336 12.91 7.67 33.16
C CYS A 336 14.32 7.57 33.74
N LEU A 337 15.34 8.03 32.99
CA LEU A 337 16.72 8.27 33.44
C LEU A 337 16.93 9.77 33.61
#